data_AF-A0A387BHU7-F1
#
_entry.id   AF-A0A387BHU7-F1
#
_cell.length_a   1.000
_cell.length_b   1.000
_cell.length_c   1.000
_cell.angle_alpha   90.00
_cell.angle_beta   90.00
_cell.angle_gamma   90.00
#
_symmetry.space_group_name_H-M   'P 1'
#
loop_
_entity.id
_entity.type
_entity.pdbx_description
1 polymer ?
#
loop_
_entity_poly.entity_id
_entity_poly.type
_entity_poly.pdbx_seq_one_letter_code
_entity_poly.pdbx_strand_id
1 'polypeptide(L)'
;MDDLEDIDINKKMKIFRTEMRRYRIPILKLSEDIGYPAAFVSDVLFLRKKPDIKILEKLERVLNSSAQDKGVNLCTISGERCLIDTKDESHQNLNGRQSEFLDNLGEKIRGIRTRLNLSEVEFGRELSPRVSSRLVWEIEENKFTPSLEHLIQIADLGEVTLDWLLRIR
;
A
#
# COMPACT_ATOMS: atom_id res chain seq x y z
N MET A 1 10.42 2.85 -34.76
CA MET A 1 11.08 3.79 -33.80
C MET A 1 10.22 3.96 -32.54
N ASP A 2 9.03 3.36 -32.51
CA ASP A 2 7.97 3.62 -31.53
C ASP A 2 8.13 2.83 -30.21
N ASP A 3 8.88 1.73 -30.21
CA ASP A 3 9.01 0.86 -29.03
C ASP A 3 9.83 1.49 -27.88
N LEU A 4 10.74 2.42 -28.19
CA LEU A 4 11.55 3.09 -27.17
C LEU A 4 10.76 4.16 -26.38
N GLU A 5 9.79 4.82 -27.00
CA GLU A 5 8.95 5.82 -26.33
C GLU A 5 7.95 5.16 -25.38
N ASP A 6 7.33 4.04 -25.79
CA ASP A 6 6.37 3.30 -24.96
C ASP A 6 7.03 2.75 -23.67
N ILE A 7 8.32 2.39 -23.69
CA ILE A 7 9.06 1.95 -22.49
C ILE A 7 9.28 3.11 -21.49
N ASP A 8 9.64 4.30 -21.97
CA ASP A 8 9.87 5.48 -21.12
C ASP A 8 8.56 5.96 -20.47
N ILE A 9 7.47 5.96 -21.24
CA ILE A 9 6.13 6.32 -20.79
C ILE A 9 5.66 5.39 -19.65
N ASN A 10 5.84 4.08 -19.80
CA ASN A 10 5.44 3.11 -18.78
C ASN A 10 6.24 3.28 -17.48
N LYS A 11 7.54 3.62 -17.59
CA LYS A 11 8.40 3.90 -16.45
C LYS A 11 7.94 5.16 -15.70
N LYS A 12 7.62 6.24 -16.42
CA LYS A 12 7.03 7.47 -15.86
C LYS A 12 5.72 7.19 -15.15
N MET A 13 4.85 6.37 -15.74
CA MET A 13 3.56 6.00 -15.13
C MET A 13 3.71 5.16 -13.86
N LYS A 14 4.77 4.33 -13.77
CA LYS A 14 5.10 3.58 -12.55
C LYS A 14 5.55 4.51 -11.43
N ILE A 15 6.44 5.45 -11.73
CA ILE A 15 6.90 6.48 -10.78
C ILE A 15 5.70 7.31 -10.29
N PHE A 16 4.85 7.74 -11.22
CA PHE A 16 3.65 8.51 -10.92
C PHE A 16 2.72 7.80 -9.92
N ARG A 17 2.47 6.50 -10.11
CA ARG A 17 1.66 5.68 -9.19
C ARG A 17 2.27 5.58 -7.80
N THR A 18 3.60 5.47 -7.71
CA THR A 18 4.30 5.44 -6.43
C THR A 18 4.17 6.78 -5.69
N GLU A 19 4.36 7.90 -6.38
CA GLU A 19 4.22 9.24 -5.79
C GLU A 19 2.79 9.54 -5.36
N MET A 20 1.79 9.18 -6.16
CA MET A 20 0.38 9.27 -5.77
C MET A 20 0.09 8.55 -4.44
N ARG A 21 0.62 7.33 -4.27
CA ARG A 21 0.45 6.55 -3.03
C ARG A 21 1.15 7.22 -1.86
N ARG A 22 2.36 7.75 -2.09
CA ARG A 22 3.16 8.46 -1.07
C ARG A 22 2.44 9.69 -0.54
N TYR A 23 1.86 10.49 -1.42
CA TYR A 23 1.14 11.71 -1.06
C TYR A 23 -0.36 11.50 -0.79
N ARG A 24 -0.85 10.25 -0.89
CA ARG A 24 -2.27 9.89 -0.73
C ARG A 24 -3.20 10.75 -1.58
N ILE A 25 -2.79 11.09 -2.79
CA ILE A 25 -3.60 11.92 -3.70
C ILE A 25 -4.71 11.05 -4.29
N PRO A 26 -6.00 11.37 -4.08
CA PRO A 26 -7.08 10.62 -4.68
C PRO A 26 -7.19 10.93 -6.18
N ILE A 27 -7.60 9.95 -6.97
CA ILE A 27 -7.80 10.10 -8.44
C ILE A 27 -8.78 11.24 -8.74
N LEU A 28 -9.78 11.44 -7.88
CA LEU A 28 -10.76 12.51 -8.02
C LEU A 28 -10.09 13.89 -7.97
N LYS A 29 -9.17 14.10 -7.02
CA LYS A 29 -8.46 15.38 -6.89
C LYS A 29 -7.58 15.65 -8.11
N LEU A 30 -6.87 14.63 -8.60
CA LEU A 30 -6.12 14.74 -9.84
C LEU A 30 -7.03 15.13 -11.01
N SER A 31 -8.19 14.49 -11.13
CA SER A 31 -9.13 14.71 -12.23
C SER A 31 -9.61 16.18 -12.30
N GLU A 32 -9.84 16.79 -11.15
CA GLU A 32 -10.16 18.22 -11.02
C GLU A 32 -8.99 19.10 -11.47
N ASP A 33 -7.79 18.81 -10.99
CA ASP A 33 -6.60 19.63 -11.25
C ASP A 33 -6.15 19.55 -12.73
N ILE A 34 -6.29 18.38 -13.38
CA ILE A 34 -5.91 18.20 -14.78
C ILE A 34 -7.04 18.53 -15.78
N GLY A 35 -8.28 18.63 -15.29
CA GLY A 35 -9.47 18.90 -16.09
C GLY A 35 -9.91 17.74 -16.99
N TYR A 36 -9.71 16.49 -16.56
CA TYR A 36 -10.16 15.29 -17.29
C TYR A 36 -11.11 14.47 -16.42
N PRO A 37 -12.07 13.72 -17.01
CA PRO A 37 -12.96 12.85 -16.24
C PRO A 37 -12.17 11.80 -15.44
N ALA A 38 -12.50 11.60 -14.17
CA ALA A 38 -11.81 10.66 -13.28
C ALA A 38 -11.66 9.24 -13.87
N ALA A 39 -12.67 8.77 -14.61
CA ALA A 39 -12.62 7.49 -15.30
C ALA A 39 -11.52 7.44 -16.36
N PHE A 40 -11.34 8.51 -17.14
CA PHE A 40 -10.27 8.61 -18.13
C PHE A 40 -8.89 8.65 -17.47
N VAL A 41 -8.75 9.40 -16.37
CA VAL A 41 -7.51 9.44 -15.60
C VAL A 41 -7.15 8.06 -15.08
N SER A 42 -8.12 7.35 -14.50
CA SER A 42 -7.94 5.97 -14.05
C SER A 42 -7.49 5.05 -15.19
N ASP A 43 -8.18 5.09 -16.33
CA ASP A 43 -7.82 4.26 -17.50
C ASP A 43 -6.38 4.49 -17.95
N VAL A 44 -5.92 5.73 -17.94
CA VAL A 44 -4.55 6.10 -18.30
C VAL A 44 -3.54 5.64 -17.24
N LEU A 45 -3.84 5.80 -15.96
CA LEU A 45 -2.98 5.36 -14.84
C LEU A 45 -2.76 3.84 -14.82
N PHE A 46 -3.81 3.10 -15.15
CA PHE A 46 -3.78 1.64 -15.21
C PHE A 46 -3.42 1.10 -16.60
N LEU A 47 -2.96 1.97 -17.52
CA LEU A 47 -2.54 1.60 -18.88
C LEU A 47 -3.63 0.85 -19.67
N ARG A 48 -4.90 1.07 -19.33
CA ARG A 48 -6.06 0.59 -20.09
C ARG A 48 -6.23 1.42 -21.37
N LYS A 49 -5.74 2.65 -21.37
CA LYS A 49 -5.62 3.54 -22.53
C LYS A 49 -4.19 4.06 -22.63
N LYS A 50 -3.72 4.26 -23.87
CA LYS A 50 -2.41 4.88 -24.10
C LYS A 50 -2.42 6.32 -23.54
N PRO A 51 -1.47 6.70 -22.68
CA PRO A 51 -1.33 8.07 -22.22
C PRO A 51 -0.97 8.98 -23.39
N ASP A 52 -1.70 10.08 -23.53
CA ASP A 52 -1.33 11.17 -24.43
C ASP A 52 -0.17 11.99 -23.82
N ILE A 53 0.68 12.57 -24.66
CA ILE A 53 1.81 13.41 -24.23
C ILE A 53 1.30 14.58 -23.38
N LYS A 54 0.15 15.16 -23.78
CA LYS A 54 -0.50 16.27 -23.07
C LYS A 54 -0.95 15.92 -21.64
N ILE A 55 -1.39 14.67 -21.41
CA ILE A 55 -1.82 14.26 -20.07
C ILE A 55 -0.61 13.99 -19.17
N LEU A 56 0.49 13.47 -19.72
CA LEU A 56 1.73 13.24 -18.97
C LEU A 56 2.32 14.55 -18.44
N GLU A 57 2.41 15.59 -19.27
CA GLU A 57 2.90 16.91 -18.85
C GLU A 57 2.05 17.53 -17.74
N LYS A 58 0.72 17.37 -17.82
CA LYS A 58 -0.21 17.86 -16.80
C LYS A 58 -0.05 17.10 -15.48
N LEU A 59 0.08 15.77 -15.55
CA LEU A 59 0.27 14.92 -14.36
C LEU A 59 1.58 15.25 -13.64
N GLU A 60 2.67 15.43 -14.37
CA GLU A 60 3.98 15.80 -13.82
C GLU A 60 3.93 17.18 -13.14
N ARG A 61 3.23 18.14 -13.76
CA ARG A 61 3.01 19.48 -13.17
C ARG A 61 2.28 19.41 -11.83
N VAL A 62 1.19 18.64 -11.74
CA VAL A 62 0.40 18.52 -10.51
C VAL A 62 1.22 17.91 -9.37
N LEU A 63 2.06 16.91 -9.65
CA LEU A 63 2.95 16.35 -8.63
C LEU A 63 3.97 17.37 -8.13
N ASN A 64 4.62 18.09 -9.05
CA ASN A 64 5.59 19.12 -8.68
C ASN A 64 4.97 20.26 -7.87
N SER A 65 3.71 20.61 -8.15
CA SER A 65 2.94 21.57 -7.34
C SER A 65 2.55 21.01 -5.97
N SER A 66 2.13 19.75 -5.89
CA SER A 66 1.75 19.10 -4.62
C SER A 66 2.94 18.88 -3.66
N ALA A 67 4.17 18.82 -4.19
CA ALA A 67 5.39 18.72 -3.40
C ALA A 67 5.76 20.05 -2.70
N GLN A 68 5.31 21.20 -3.21
CA GLN A 68 5.63 22.52 -2.65
C GLN A 68 4.57 23.07 -1.69
N ASP A 69 3.35 22.51 -1.68
CA ASP A 69 2.23 23.08 -0.92
C ASP A 69 1.99 22.41 0.45
N LYS A 70 3.07 22.11 1.19
CA LYS A 70 2.98 21.77 2.62
C LYS A 70 3.01 23.02 3.51
N GLY A 71 2.25 24.04 3.11
CA GLY A 71 2.15 25.31 3.81
C GLY A 71 0.71 25.81 3.86
N VAL A 72 -0.12 25.17 4.69
CA VAL A 72 -1.39 25.70 5.23
C VAL A 72 -2.55 25.81 4.21
N ASN A 73 -3.60 25.01 4.39
CA ASN A 73 -4.91 25.55 4.78
C ASN A 73 -5.90 24.46 5.20
N LEU A 74 -6.44 24.68 6.39
CA LEU A 74 -7.61 24.04 6.99
C LEU A 74 -8.88 24.74 6.48
N CYS A 75 -10.02 24.02 6.54
CA CYS A 75 -11.35 24.47 7.02
C CYS A 75 -12.53 24.13 6.05
N THR A 76 -13.38 23.10 6.31
CA THR A 76 -14.69 23.02 7.06
C THR A 76 -15.91 23.56 6.25
N ILE A 77 -17.17 23.07 6.25
CA ILE A 77 -18.03 22.36 7.24
C ILE A 77 -19.20 21.59 6.55
N SER A 78 -19.51 20.37 7.01
CA SER A 78 -20.80 19.91 7.59
C SER A 78 -20.87 18.37 7.56
N GLY A 79 -21.10 17.63 8.62
CA GLY A 79 -21.21 17.89 10.04
C GLY A 79 -21.59 16.56 10.69
N GLU A 80 -20.68 15.91 11.40
CA GLU A 80 -20.93 15.09 12.58
C GLU A 80 -19.58 14.66 13.18
N ARG A 81 -19.48 14.82 14.51
CA ARG A 81 -18.25 14.79 15.31
C ARG A 81 -17.68 13.37 15.44
N CYS A 82 -16.35 13.27 15.57
CA CYS A 82 -15.80 12.58 16.75
C CYS A 82 -14.41 13.13 17.12
N LEU A 83 -14.28 13.55 18.38
CA LEU A 83 -13.01 13.77 19.08
C LEU A 83 -12.60 12.43 19.68
N ILE A 84 -11.31 12.08 19.57
CA ILE A 84 -10.65 11.38 20.67
C ILE A 84 -9.16 11.71 20.70
N ASP A 85 -8.76 12.10 21.90
CA ASP A 85 -7.42 12.43 22.36
C ASP A 85 -6.43 11.26 22.24
N THR A 86 -5.17 11.67 22.20
CA THR A 86 -3.98 10.88 22.51
C THR A 86 -4.14 10.01 23.77
N LYS A 87 -3.95 8.69 23.64
CA LYS A 87 -3.15 7.80 24.53
C LYS A 87 -3.46 6.32 24.29
N ASP A 88 -2.40 5.52 24.34
CA ASP A 88 -2.34 4.05 24.43
C ASP A 88 -2.96 3.25 23.27
N GLU A 89 -2.12 2.87 22.31
CA GLU A 89 -2.41 1.78 21.35
C GLU A 89 -2.43 0.43 22.08
N SER A 90 -3.51 0.20 22.83
CA SER A 90 -4.00 -1.15 23.09
C SER A 90 -4.76 -1.58 21.85
N HIS A 91 -4.08 -2.29 20.94
CA HIS A 91 -4.74 -2.87 19.78
C HIS A 91 -5.91 -3.73 20.26
N GLN A 92 -7.09 -3.41 19.73
CA GLN A 92 -8.34 -4.07 20.06
C GLN A 92 -8.19 -5.57 19.79
N ASN A 93 -8.38 -6.38 20.83
CA ASN A 93 -8.58 -7.81 20.73
C ASN A 93 -9.82 -8.07 19.86
N LEU A 94 -9.62 -8.45 18.60
CA LEU A 94 -10.67 -9.03 17.77
C LEU A 94 -10.94 -10.47 18.23
N ASN A 95 -11.56 -10.61 19.39
CA ASN A 95 -12.20 -11.85 19.79
C ASN A 95 -13.48 -12.00 18.95
N GLY A 96 -13.37 -12.77 17.86
CA GLY A 96 -14.49 -12.97 16.95
C GLY A 96 -14.29 -14.19 16.06
N ARG A 97 -14.46 -15.38 16.66
CA ARG A 97 -14.50 -16.73 16.04
C ARG A 97 -13.25 -17.12 15.28
N GLN A 98 -12.51 -18.08 15.85
CA GLN A 98 -11.46 -18.86 15.18
C GLN A 98 -12.00 -19.34 13.84
N SER A 99 -11.62 -18.61 12.81
CA SER A 99 -11.97 -18.87 11.43
C SER A 99 -10.83 -19.71 10.88
N GLU A 100 -11.18 -20.80 10.21
CA GLU A 100 -10.33 -21.66 9.36
C GLU A 100 -9.45 -20.84 8.37
N PHE A 101 -9.66 -19.53 8.30
CA PHE A 101 -8.85 -18.50 7.66
C PHE A 101 -7.36 -18.53 8.01
N LEU A 102 -7.00 -18.87 9.27
CA LEU A 102 -5.62 -18.74 9.72
C LEU A 102 -4.77 -20.00 9.50
N ASP A 103 -5.36 -21.19 9.35
CA ASP A 103 -4.62 -22.46 9.45
C ASP A 103 -3.43 -22.55 8.48
N ASN A 104 -3.51 -21.88 7.32
CA ASN A 104 -2.44 -21.87 6.31
C ASN A 104 -1.60 -20.57 6.27
N LEU A 105 -1.98 -19.51 6.99
CA LEU A 105 -1.28 -18.22 6.91
C LEU A 105 0.12 -18.32 7.50
N GLY A 106 0.21 -18.84 8.73
CA GLY A 106 1.47 -18.99 9.46
C GLY A 106 2.46 -19.90 8.74
N GLU A 107 1.99 -20.99 8.13
CA GLU A 107 2.83 -21.87 7.31
C GLU A 107 3.41 -21.16 6.08
N LYS A 108 2.62 -20.34 5.39
CA LYS A 108 3.11 -19.54 4.26
C LYS A 108 4.15 -18.52 4.70
N ILE A 109 3.92 -17.85 5.82
CA ILE A 109 4.86 -16.87 6.38
C ILE A 109 6.17 -17.56 6.76
N ARG A 110 6.11 -18.72 7.44
CA ARG A 110 7.27 -19.58 7.73
C ARG A 110 8.00 -20.01 6.45
N GLY A 111 7.24 -20.39 5.42
CA GLY A 111 7.78 -20.76 4.11
C GLY A 111 8.55 -19.61 3.44
N ILE A 112 8.03 -18.39 3.50
CA ILE A 112 8.72 -17.18 3.01
C ILE A 112 10.01 -16.96 3.80
N ARG A 113 9.95 -16.97 5.14
CA ARG A 113 11.13 -16.73 5.99
C ARG A 113 12.25 -17.75 5.73
N THR A 114 11.91 -19.03 5.72
CA THR A 114 12.88 -20.12 5.50
C THR A 114 13.48 -20.08 4.10
N ARG A 115 12.70 -19.76 3.06
CA ARG A 115 13.21 -19.57 1.69
C ARG A 115 14.21 -18.43 1.59
N LEU A 116 14.04 -17.38 2.39
CA LEU A 116 14.97 -16.26 2.50
C LEU A 116 16.17 -16.57 3.43
N ASN A 117 16.24 -17.77 4.03
CA ASN A 117 17.24 -18.17 5.02
C ASN A 117 17.36 -17.21 6.21
N LEU A 118 16.25 -16.59 6.62
CA LEU A 118 16.23 -15.66 7.75
C LEU A 118 15.87 -16.37 9.06
N SER A 119 16.55 -16.00 10.15
CA SER A 119 16.10 -16.33 11.49
C SER A 119 14.84 -15.52 11.86
N GLU A 120 14.10 -15.94 12.88
CA GLU A 120 12.92 -15.19 13.38
C GLU A 120 13.30 -13.77 13.83
N VAL A 121 14.52 -13.61 14.37
CA VAL A 121 15.05 -12.32 14.82
C VAL A 121 15.34 -11.40 13.62
N GLU A 122 15.95 -11.92 12.56
CA GLU A 122 16.24 -11.15 11.35
C GLU A 122 14.96 -10.81 10.61
N PHE A 123 14.05 -11.77 10.46
CA PHE A 123 12.76 -11.57 9.83
C PHE A 123 11.95 -10.47 10.52
N GLY A 124 11.90 -10.47 11.86
CA GLY A 124 11.23 -9.41 12.61
C GLY A 124 11.89 -8.04 12.51
N ARG A 125 13.19 -7.97 12.18
CA ARG A 125 13.93 -6.72 11.94
C ARG A 125 13.66 -6.10 10.57
N GLU A 126 13.35 -6.93 9.58
CA GLU A 126 12.98 -6.48 8.23
C GLU A 126 11.59 -5.83 8.20
N LEU A 127 10.75 -6.11 9.20
CA LEU A 127 9.43 -5.52 9.33
C LEU A 127 9.48 -4.15 10.02
N SER A 128 8.56 -3.26 9.61
CA SER A 128 8.35 -1.94 10.19
C SER A 128 6.88 -1.73 10.54
N PRO A 129 6.50 -1.53 11.82
CA PRO A 129 7.36 -1.51 12.99
C PRO A 129 8.00 -2.87 13.29
N ARG A 130 9.18 -2.86 13.92
CA ARG A 130 9.96 -4.06 14.21
C ARG A 130 9.18 -5.02 15.08
N VAL A 131 9.26 -6.29 14.73
CA VAL A 131 8.57 -7.39 15.39
C VAL A 131 9.59 -8.21 16.18
N SER A 132 9.23 -8.61 17.41
CA SER A 132 10.08 -9.49 18.20
C SER A 132 10.07 -10.91 17.64
N SER A 133 11.14 -11.69 17.84
CA SER A 133 11.19 -13.09 17.39
C SER A 133 10.04 -13.93 17.96
N ARG A 134 9.66 -13.68 19.22
CA ARG A 134 8.50 -14.33 19.84
C ARG A 134 7.21 -14.05 19.09
N LEU A 135 6.99 -12.80 18.68
CA LEU A 135 5.78 -12.43 17.93
C LEU A 135 5.80 -13.02 16.52
N VAL A 136 6.97 -13.13 15.88
CA VAL A 136 7.13 -13.86 14.61
C VAL A 136 6.71 -15.32 14.78
N TRP A 137 7.19 -15.99 15.82
CA TRP A 137 6.80 -17.38 16.12
C TRP A 137 5.28 -17.51 16.38
N GLU A 138 4.68 -16.57 17.13
CA GLU A 138 3.23 -16.54 17.38
C GLU A 138 2.42 -16.34 16.09
N ILE A 139 2.94 -15.56 15.13
CA ILE A 139 2.35 -15.39 13.80
C ILE A 139 2.44 -16.70 12.99
N GLU A 140 3.61 -17.34 12.98
CA GLU A 140 3.83 -18.60 12.26
C GLU A 140 2.99 -19.76 12.78
N GLU A 141 2.70 -19.77 14.08
CA GLU A 141 1.84 -20.75 14.74
C GLU A 141 0.35 -20.36 14.71
N ASN A 142 -0.02 -19.33 13.94
CA ASN A 142 -1.39 -18.82 13.82
C ASN A 142 -2.02 -18.36 15.15
N LYS A 143 -1.20 -18.09 16.17
CA LYS A 143 -1.63 -17.61 17.49
C LYS A 143 -1.87 -16.11 17.51
N PHE A 144 -1.22 -15.38 16.60
CA PHE A 144 -1.36 -13.96 16.45
C PHE A 144 -1.63 -13.58 15.00
N THR A 145 -2.61 -12.71 14.78
CA THR A 145 -2.88 -12.15 13.44
C THR A 145 -2.05 -10.89 13.25
N PRO A 146 -1.10 -10.87 12.30
CA PRO A 146 -0.31 -9.67 12.03
C PRO A 146 -1.17 -8.53 11.47
N SER A 147 -0.67 -7.30 11.60
CA SER A 147 -1.33 -6.13 11.02
C SER A 147 -1.34 -6.20 9.49
N LEU A 148 -2.25 -5.47 8.84
CA LEU A 148 -2.28 -5.37 7.38
C LEU A 148 -0.97 -4.83 6.81
N GLU A 149 -0.35 -3.86 7.49
CA GLU A 149 0.93 -3.28 7.08
C GLU A 149 2.06 -4.32 7.12
N HIS A 150 2.12 -5.14 8.17
CA HIS A 150 3.05 -6.26 8.24
C HIS A 150 2.76 -7.31 7.16
N LEU A 151 1.49 -7.63 6.90
CA LEU A 151 1.12 -8.59 5.85
C LEU A 151 1.56 -8.13 4.46
N ILE A 152 1.41 -6.84 4.15
CA ILE A 152 1.89 -6.26 2.89
C ILE A 152 3.42 -6.40 2.80
N GLN A 153 4.14 -6.04 3.85
CA GLN A 153 5.62 -6.14 3.87
C GLN A 153 6.10 -7.58 3.74
N ILE A 154 5.45 -8.53 4.42
CA ILE A 154 5.77 -9.96 4.30
C ILE A 154 5.52 -10.45 2.87
N ALA A 155 4.43 -10.02 2.24
CA ALA A 155 4.13 -10.35 0.85
C ALA A 155 5.20 -9.79 -0.11
N ASP A 156 5.60 -8.53 0.10
CA ASP A 156 6.66 -7.88 -0.68
C ASP A 156 8.02 -8.58 -0.50
N LEU A 157 8.41 -8.92 0.75
CA LEU A 157 9.62 -9.70 1.05
C LEU A 157 9.60 -11.09 0.41
N GLY A 158 8.42 -11.70 0.35
CA GLY A 158 8.21 -13.01 -0.27
C GLY A 158 8.06 -12.96 -1.79
N GLU A 159 8.07 -11.78 -2.42
CA GLU A 159 7.73 -11.59 -3.84
C GLU A 159 6.40 -12.29 -4.24
N VAL A 160 5.43 -12.28 -3.33
CA VAL A 160 4.10 -12.86 -3.54
C VAL A 160 3.03 -11.78 -3.46
N THR A 161 1.87 -12.05 -4.05
CA THR A 161 0.71 -11.17 -3.89
C THR A 161 0.09 -11.35 -2.51
N LEU A 162 -0.43 -10.27 -1.92
CA LEU A 162 -1.19 -10.32 -0.67
C LEU A 162 -2.40 -11.28 -0.76
N ASP A 163 -3.06 -11.37 -1.92
CA ASP A 163 -4.13 -12.33 -2.17
C ASP A 163 -3.66 -13.78 -1.96
N TRP A 164 -2.56 -14.17 -2.61
CA TRP A 164 -1.96 -15.48 -2.42
C TRP A 164 -1.64 -15.78 -0.94
N LEU A 165 -1.12 -14.79 -0.21
CA LEU A 165 -0.78 -14.94 1.20
C LEU A 165 -2.03 -15.23 2.04
N LEU A 166 -3.12 -14.49 1.80
CA LEU A 166 -4.38 -14.57 2.55
C LEU A 166 -5.36 -15.64 2.04
N ARG A 167 -5.13 -16.23 0.87
CA ARG A 167 -6.05 -17.19 0.26
C ARG A 167 -6.12 -18.48 1.06
N ILE A 168 -7.32 -18.84 1.51
CA ILE A 168 -7.63 -20.14 2.12
C ILE A 168 -7.60 -21.20 1.01
N ARG A 169 -7.02 -22.37 1.31
CA ARG A 169 -7.02 -23.53 0.41
C ARG A 169 -8.07 -24.53 0.85
#